data_AF-A0A3D5H6T6-F1
#
_entry.id   AF-A0A3D5H6T6-F1
#
_cell.length_a   1.000
_cell.length_b   1.000
_cell.length_c   1.000
_cell.angle_alpha   90.00
_cell.angle_beta   90.00
_cell.angle_gamma   90.00
#
_symmetry.space_group_name_H-M   'P 1'
#
loop_
_entity.id
_entity.type
_entity.pdbx_description
1 polymer ?
#
loop_
_entity_poly.entity_id
_entity_poly.type
_entity_poly.pdbx_seq_one_letter_code
_entity_poly.pdbx_strand_id
1 'polypeptide(L)' 'MADTIHRTLIIRFSSVGDVVLASLLVRVLRKRFPASTIDFLVKEEYADLIRHNPNISHVIE' A
#
# COMPACT_ATOMS: atom_id res chain seq x y z
N MET A 1 -7.17 -5.01 -23.07
CA MET A 1 -8.05 -4.11 -22.30
C MET A 1 -7.16 -3.45 -21.25
N ALA A 2 -7.06 -2.12 -21.25
CA ALA A 2 -6.23 -1.43 -20.27
C ALA A 2 -6.88 -1.62 -18.89
N ASP A 3 -6.15 -2.25 -17.97
CA ASP A 3 -6.65 -2.50 -16.63
C ASP A 3 -6.71 -1.14 -15.90
N THR A 4 -7.91 -0.58 -15.76
CA THR A 4 -8.13 0.80 -15.30
C THR A 4 -8.52 0.83 -13.84
N ILE A 5 -7.52 0.87 -12.96
CA ILE A 5 -7.69 1.29 -11.57
C ILE A 5 -6.85 2.55 -11.37
N HIS A 6 -7.52 3.64 -10.98
CA HIS A 6 -6.87 4.94 -10.77
C HIS A 6 -6.55 5.23 -9.30
N ARG A 7 -7.30 4.62 -8.38
CA ARG A 7 -7.15 4.80 -6.93
C ARG A 7 -7.37 3.46 -6.21
N THR A 8 -6.54 3.19 -5.22
CA THR A 8 -6.62 1.99 -4.38
C THR A 8 -6.27 2.37 -2.95
N LEU A 9 -7.12 1.99 -1.99
CA LEU A 9 -6.84 2.11 -0.57
C LEU A 9 -6.65 0.72 0.03
N ILE A 10 -5.49 0.48 0.63
CA ILE A 10 -5.18 -0.74 1.37
C ILE A 10 -5.38 -0.43 2.85
N ILE A 11 -6.22 -1.22 3.53
CA ILE A 11 -6.48 -1.06 4.97
C ILE A 11 -5.88 -2.25 5.71
N ARG A 12 -4.98 -2.00 6.66
CA ARG A 12 -4.36 -3.05 7.48
C ARG A 12 -4.15 -2.61 8.93
N PHE A 13 -5.22 -2.71 9.71
CA PHE A 13 -5.16 -2.62 11.18
C PHE A 13 -4.90 -4.00 11.80
N SER A 14 -3.67 -4.49 11.69
CA SER A 14 -3.29 -5.81 12.19
C SER A 14 -1.95 -5.79 12.91
N SER A 15 -1.37 -6.96 13.15
CA SER A 15 -0.03 -7.12 13.72
C SER A 15 1.08 -6.75 12.73
N VAL A 16 2.30 -6.54 13.25
CA VAL A 16 3.51 -6.24 12.47
C VAL A 16 3.73 -7.18 11.28
N GLY A 17 3.54 -8.49 11.48
CA GLY A 17 3.79 -9.50 10.45
C GLY A 17 2.85 -9.33 9.26
N ASP A 18 1.58 -9.02 9.53
CA ASP A 18 0.58 -8.81 8.49
C ASP A 18 0.83 -7.52 7.70
N VAL A 19 1.32 -6.46 8.35
CA VAL A 19 1.69 -5.20 7.69
C VAL A 19 2.87 -5.43 6.74
N VAL A 20 3.89 -6.17 7.19
CA VAL A 20 5.04 -6.55 6.36
C VAL A 20 4.58 -7.38 5.15
N LEU A 21 3.71 -8.37 5.35
CA LEU A 21 3.18 -9.19 4.25
C LEU A 21 2.32 -8.37 3.28
N ALA A 22 1.49 -7.46 3.79
CA ALA A 22 0.65 -6.57 2.96
C ALA A 22 1.49 -5.62 2.10
N SER A 23 2.71 -5.26 2.50
CA SER A 23 3.61 -4.45 1.67
C SER A 23 3.96 -5.12 0.34
N LEU A 24 3.93 -6.46 0.26
CA LEU A 24 4.16 -7.21 -0.98
C LEU A 24 3.06 -6.97 -2.02
N LEU A 25 1.81 -6.81 -1.57
CA LEU A 25 0.67 -6.50 -2.43
C LEU A 25 0.87 -5.16 -3.14
N VAL A 26 1.42 -4.15 -2.45
CA VAL A 26 1.68 -2.82 -3.01
C VAL A 26 2.55 -2.92 -4.27
N ARG A 27 3.63 -3.71 -4.22
CA ARG A 27 4.53 -3.91 -5.36
C ARG A 27 3.81 -4.54 -6.57
N VAL A 28 2.94 -5.51 -6.32
CA VAL A 28 2.16 -6.17 -7.39
C VAL A 28 1.14 -5.19 -7.99
N LEU A 29 0.46 -4.41 -7.15
CA LEU A 29 -0.49 -3.39 -7.59
C LEU A 29 0.19 -2.30 -8.42
N ARG A 30 1.36 -1.80 -7.99
CA ARG A 30 2.13 -0.82 -8.77
C ARG A 30 2.56 -1.39 -10.12
N LYS A 31 2.97 -2.66 -10.19
CA LYS A 31 3.35 -3.30 -11.45
C LYS A 31 2.15 -3.45 -12.40
N ARG A 32 0.97 -3.80 -11.89
CA ARG A 32 -0.24 -4.00 -12.70
C ARG A 32 -0.91 -2.70 -13.11
N PHE A 33 -0.90 -1.71 -12.22
CA PHE A 33 -1.50 -0.39 -12.41
C PHE A 33 -0.47 0.72 -12.15
N PRO A 34 0.49 0.93 -13.07
CA PRO A 34 1.61 1.86 -12.85
C PRO A 34 1.20 3.30 -12.57
N ALA A 35 0.06 3.74 -13.11
CA ALA A 35 -0.47 5.08 -12.92
C ALA A 35 -1.48 5.22 -11.75
N SER A 36 -1.76 4.14 -11.01
CA SER A 36 -2.72 4.19 -9.89
C SER A 36 -2.13 4.95 -8.70
N THR A 37 -2.98 5.70 -8.00
CA THR A 37 -2.67 6.18 -6.65
C THR A 37 -2.92 5.04 -5.67
N ILE A 38 -1.92 4.67 -4.87
CA ILE A 38 -2.00 3.54 -3.94
C ILE A 38 -1.79 4.07 -2.52
N ASP A 39 -2.86 4.18 -1.77
CA ASP A 39 -2.84 4.65 -0.38
C ASP A 39 -2.84 3.46 0.58
N PHE A 40 -2.15 3.60 1.71
CA PHE A 40 -2.04 2.55 2.71
C PHE A 40 -2.41 3.11 4.09
N LEU A 41 -3.53 2.63 4.63
CA LEU A 41 -4.02 2.94 5.97
C LEU A 41 -3.56 1.84 6.95
N VAL A 42 -2.78 2.25 7.94
CA VAL A 42 -2.14 1.39 8.94
C VAL A 42 -2.24 2.06 10.31
N LYS A 43 -2.06 1.31 11.40
CA LYS A 43 -1.91 1.93 12.72
C LYS A 43 -0.62 2.74 12.78
N GLU A 44 -0.65 3.89 13.45
CA GLU A 44 0.51 4.77 13.71
C GLU A 44 1.76 3.99 14.15
N GLU A 45 1.63 3.04 15.08
CA GLU A 45 2.74 2.21 15.60
C GLU A 45 3.49 1.37 14.52
N TYR A 46 2.91 1.20 13.33
CA TYR A 46 3.52 0.46 12.21
C TYR A 46 3.76 1.34 10.97
N ALA A 47 3.49 2.65 11.03
CA ALA A 47 3.61 3.55 9.88
C ALA A 47 5.03 3.58 9.28
N ASP A 48 6.04 3.57 10.13
CA ASP A 48 7.45 3.62 9.70
C ASP A 48 7.90 2.37 8.93
N LEU A 49 7.19 1.23 9.06
CA LEU A 49 7.49 0.02 8.29
C LEU A 49 7.22 0.19 6.79
N ILE A 50 6.32 1.11 6.43
CA ILE A 50 5.81 1.25 5.06
C ILE A 50 5.93 2.67 4.50
N ARG A 51 6.16 3.68 5.35
CA ARG A 51 6.41 5.10 4.98
C ARG A 51 7.41 5.29 3.84
N HIS A 52 8.47 4.49 3.80
CA HIS A 52 9.53 4.62 2.80
C HIS A 52 9.36 3.70 1.58
N ASN A 53 8.22 3.01 1.44
CA ASN A 53 7.97 2.16 0.29
C ASN A 53 7.67 3.02 -0.95
N PRO A 54 8.52 3.01 -1.99
CA PRO A 54 8.36 3.88 -3.16
C PRO A 54 7.13 3.56 -4.02
N ASN A 55 6.45 2.45 -3.74
CA ASN A 55 5.25 2.05 -4.47
C ASN A 55 3.96 2.63 -3.87
N ILE A 56 4.02 3.14 -2.63
CA ILE A 56 2.90 3.76 -1.91
C ILE A 56 2.88 5.26 -2.24
N SER A 57 1.69 5.78 -2.52
CA SER A 57 1.46 7.21 -2.78
C SER A 57 1.30 7.99 -1.49
N HIS A 58 0.49 7.48 -0.55
CA HIS A 58 0.28 8.08 0.75
C HIS A 58 0.19 7.02 1.85
N VAL A 59 0.80 7.31 2.99
CA VAL A 59 0.58 6.56 4.23
C VAL A 59 -0.41 7.35 5.08
N ILE A 60 -1.43 6.65 5.56
CA ILE A 60 -2.46 7.19 6.43
C ILE A 60 -2.35 6.42 7.75
N GLU A 61 -2.27 7.16 8.86
CA GLU A 61 -2.02 6.68 10.23
C GLU A 61 -3.32 6.68 11.05
#